data_AF-A0A067PDX3-F1
#
_entry.id   AF-A0A067PDX3-F1
#
_cell.length_a   1.000
_cell.length_b   1.000
_cell.length_c   1.000
_cell.angle_alpha   90.00
_cell.angle_beta   90.00
_cell.angle_gamma   90.00
#
_symmetry.space_group_name_H-M   'P 1'
#
loop_
_entity.id
_entity.type
_entity.pdbx_description
1 polymer ?
#
loop_
_entity_poly.entity_id
_entity_poly.type
_entity_poly.pdbx_seq_one_letter_code
_entity_poly.pdbx_strand_id
1 'polypeptide(L)'
;MSQKLPSARFSRLLESLPEDARQALIQKHILPLLNHVPKDKCLKILAAAARQKSHFKGMPQLDLKSKEDEVNGLLDELEKDIKRSLVKDKTNREELLSETVDSLVDWLNDIWSVSYEFGANFWAAHACLLFNAGVLYRLANSRGGCKCFFMNMYVSVVIKKRSGKPVKSFSLSGAHNLEEPLLWIWRDLLLNILHKGSEKQKNRIPEMLVDIESILGWRGLERMLYGGKQSRLDTEDSEENQKWSYLESDDDELEDDSCYVCGFHSDHWSDEINDLMIPLRKLVEEQLISVFKVSPSCNLWQSIRTISPDPEKAEINLTSIIASIATNSSDTFAAALEIYTLENQTYTLVSLLDSHFHLLRSRDAQPLQAAVATISRNPCFQTRALQMLEKELLDSARIIQAAVRTCFSQINDPTKTQELEQVLKLRHQSESRRDRVESWVDSVIAPGIAAPNPLVFAAMMIGIPLGGTDNDDADPLGYLDLDPNDPDLEDLREEFRPKLKDRFETWIMAAAEIKGGSTVLPRVYKEIVALLPCLRGTDVVDEMIQRLVDKASKHHICDALEALSRFVKMQRKKMAQLADSNKKKRQATSTRIITLNAPSSSTTPPPAIPPQGGGIG
;
A
#
# COMPACT_ATOMS: atom_id res chain seq x y z
N MET A 1 -35.27 36.06 32.97
CA MET A 1 -34.19 35.19 33.50
C MET A 1 -34.78 33.85 33.88
N SER A 2 -34.62 32.81 33.05
CA SER A 2 -35.16 31.47 33.35
C SER A 2 -34.35 30.84 34.48
N GLN A 3 -34.96 30.65 35.65
CA GLN A 3 -34.33 29.98 36.79
C GLN A 3 -34.07 28.52 36.42
N LYS A 4 -32.79 28.17 36.19
CA LYS A 4 -32.39 26.77 35.98
C LYS A 4 -32.83 25.94 37.19
N LEU A 5 -33.61 24.90 36.93
CA LEU A 5 -34.09 23.94 37.95
C LEU A 5 -32.90 23.47 38.82
N PRO A 6 -33.05 23.41 40.16
CA PRO A 6 -31.99 22.97 41.07
C PRO A 6 -31.38 21.60 40.71
N SER A 7 -32.19 20.70 40.13
CA SER A 7 -31.75 19.40 39.64
C SER A 7 -30.68 19.51 38.55
N ALA A 8 -30.84 20.43 37.59
CA ALA A 8 -29.88 20.64 36.51
C ALA A 8 -28.54 21.20 37.02
N ARG A 9 -28.56 21.99 38.10
CA ARG A 9 -27.33 22.45 38.77
C ARG A 9 -26.68 21.32 39.56
N PHE A 10 -27.48 20.51 40.25
CA PHE A 10 -27.00 19.36 41.01
C PHE A 10 -26.34 18.31 40.10
N SER A 11 -26.95 17.95 38.97
CA SER A 11 -26.37 17.00 38.01
C SER A 11 -25.00 17.45 37.51
N ARG A 12 -24.82 18.73 37.15
CA ARG A 12 -23.52 19.26 36.74
C ARG A 12 -22.46 19.16 37.83
N LEU A 13 -22.83 19.43 39.09
CA LEU A 13 -21.94 19.28 40.23
C LEU A 13 -21.58 17.82 40.43
N LEU A 14 -22.57 16.92 40.40
CA LEU A 14 -22.35 15.48 40.53
C LEU A 14 -21.43 14.96 39.42
N GLU A 15 -21.60 15.39 38.17
CA GLU A 15 -20.77 15.00 37.02
C GLU A 15 -19.32 15.52 37.10
N SER A 16 -19.11 16.65 37.77
CA SER A 16 -17.78 17.23 38.00
C SER A 16 -16.98 16.55 39.11
N LEU A 17 -17.62 15.76 39.97
CA LEU A 17 -16.97 15.11 41.10
C LEU A 17 -16.28 13.78 40.67
N PRO A 18 -15.12 13.45 41.27
CA PRO A 18 -14.53 12.10 41.16
C PRO A 18 -15.49 11.01 41.63
N GLU A 19 -15.33 9.78 41.13
CA GLU A 19 -16.22 8.66 41.41
C GLU A 19 -16.45 8.41 42.91
N ASP A 20 -15.37 8.39 43.70
CA ASP A 20 -15.43 8.22 45.15
C ASP A 20 -16.21 9.34 45.84
N ALA A 21 -16.02 10.58 45.38
CA ALA A 21 -16.72 11.75 45.91
C ALA A 21 -18.20 11.74 45.51
N ARG A 22 -18.55 11.27 44.29
CA ARG A 22 -19.94 11.05 43.88
C ARG A 22 -20.60 9.99 44.74
N GLN A 23 -19.95 8.84 44.94
CA GLN A 23 -20.48 7.78 45.79
C GLN A 23 -20.65 8.28 47.22
N ALA A 24 -19.67 9.00 47.78
CA ALA A 24 -19.78 9.59 49.10
C ALA A 24 -20.93 10.61 49.20
N LEU A 25 -21.09 11.47 48.20
CA LEU A 25 -22.20 12.44 48.13
C LEU A 25 -23.56 11.73 48.06
N ILE A 26 -23.68 10.72 47.20
CA ILE A 26 -24.89 9.91 47.05
C ILE A 26 -25.20 9.21 48.37
N GLN A 27 -24.22 8.54 48.97
CA GLN A 27 -24.41 7.76 50.19
C GLN A 27 -24.72 8.62 51.42
N LYS A 28 -23.99 9.72 51.61
CA LYS A 28 -24.11 10.56 52.82
C LYS A 28 -25.24 11.57 52.75
N HIS A 29 -25.55 12.09 51.55
CA HIS A 29 -26.48 13.21 51.42
C HIS A 29 -27.73 12.85 50.61
N ILE A 30 -27.65 12.03 49.56
CA ILE A 30 -28.84 11.72 48.73
C ILE A 30 -29.65 10.55 49.31
N LEU A 31 -29.01 9.45 49.69
CA LEU A 31 -29.69 8.26 50.20
C LEU A 31 -30.55 8.57 51.44
N PRO A 32 -30.10 9.37 52.45
CA PRO A 32 -30.95 9.71 53.58
C PRO A 32 -32.19 10.51 53.18
N LEU A 33 -32.10 11.34 52.14
CA LEU A 33 -33.25 12.12 51.65
C LEU A 33 -34.36 11.23 51.11
N LEU A 34 -34.05 10.03 50.60
CA LEU A 34 -35.07 9.08 50.15
C LEU A 34 -36.01 8.63 51.28
N ASN A 35 -35.55 8.66 52.54
CA ASN A 35 -36.38 8.35 53.70
C ASN A 35 -37.43 9.44 54.00
N HIS A 36 -37.23 10.65 53.46
CA HIS A 36 -38.13 11.79 53.65
C HIS A 36 -39.06 12.02 52.44
N VAL A 37 -38.87 11.29 51.34
CA VAL A 37 -39.74 11.34 50.17
C VAL A 37 -41.04 10.57 50.46
N PRO A 38 -42.23 11.03 49.99
CA PRO A 38 -43.48 10.28 50.12
C PRO A 38 -43.34 8.82 49.66
N LYS A 39 -43.93 7.88 50.41
CA LYS A 39 -43.79 6.43 50.20
C LYS A 39 -43.99 6.02 48.74
N ASP A 40 -45.01 6.55 48.07
CA ASP A 40 -45.31 6.23 46.66
C ASP A 40 -44.18 6.60 45.71
N LYS A 41 -43.52 7.76 45.92
CA LYS A 41 -42.38 8.19 45.11
C LYS A 41 -41.13 7.37 45.45
N CYS A 42 -40.93 7.03 46.73
CA CYS A 42 -39.84 6.17 47.16
C CYS A 42 -39.95 4.77 46.50
N LEU A 43 -41.14 4.16 46.51
CA LEU A 43 -41.40 2.89 45.83
C LEU A 43 -41.12 2.97 44.32
N LYS A 44 -41.48 4.07 43.66
CA LYS A 44 -41.15 4.29 42.24
C LYS A 44 -39.64 4.37 41.99
N ILE A 45 -38.90 5.05 42.86
CA ILE A 45 -37.42 5.15 42.78
C ILE A 45 -36.78 3.77 43.01
N LEU A 46 -37.22 3.03 44.03
CA LEU A 46 -36.72 1.68 44.30
C LEU A 46 -37.04 0.72 43.16
N ALA A 47 -38.24 0.80 42.57
CA ALA A 47 -38.60 0.01 41.39
C ALA A 47 -37.74 0.37 40.17
N ALA A 48 -37.41 1.66 39.98
CA ALA A 48 -36.48 2.09 38.95
C ALA A 48 -35.06 1.54 39.18
N ALA A 49 -34.55 1.63 40.42
CA ALA A 49 -33.25 1.07 40.79
C ALA A 49 -33.20 -0.46 40.65
N ALA A 50 -34.27 -1.17 41.02
CA ALA A 50 -34.39 -2.61 40.84
C ALA A 50 -34.40 -3.00 39.36
N ARG A 51 -35.10 -2.25 38.50
CA ARG A 51 -35.07 -2.44 37.04
C ARG A 51 -33.67 -2.23 36.48
N GLN A 52 -32.95 -1.19 36.92
CA GLN A 52 -31.56 -0.96 36.52
C GLN A 52 -30.64 -2.09 36.98
N LYS A 53 -30.72 -2.51 38.25
CA LYS A 53 -29.97 -3.66 38.76
C LYS A 53 -30.26 -4.94 37.96
N SER A 54 -31.52 -5.17 37.60
CA SER A 54 -31.92 -6.32 36.77
C SER A 54 -31.38 -6.22 35.34
N HIS A 55 -31.33 -5.01 34.77
CA HIS A 55 -30.78 -4.78 33.44
C HIS A 55 -29.27 -5.12 33.37
N PHE A 56 -28.52 -4.80 34.42
CA PHE A 56 -27.09 -5.09 34.54
C PHE A 56 -26.77 -6.47 35.15
N LYS A 57 -27.79 -7.29 35.43
CA LYS A 57 -27.58 -8.65 35.94
C LYS A 57 -26.95 -9.51 34.84
N GLY A 58 -25.81 -10.13 35.17
CA GLY A 58 -25.06 -10.97 34.23
C GLY A 58 -24.20 -10.19 33.24
N MET A 59 -23.93 -8.90 33.51
CA MET A 59 -22.94 -8.14 32.75
C MET A 59 -21.56 -8.73 32.95
N PRO A 60 -20.84 -9.12 31.89
CA PRO A 60 -19.44 -9.55 31.99
C PRO A 60 -18.58 -8.44 32.62
N GLN A 61 -17.58 -8.85 33.38
CA GLN A 61 -16.60 -7.91 33.93
C GLN A 61 -15.40 -7.83 32.97
N LEU A 62 -15.18 -6.65 32.40
CA LEU A 62 -14.01 -6.38 31.56
C LEU A 62 -12.78 -6.11 32.42
N ASP A 63 -12.15 -7.18 32.92
CA ASP A 63 -10.90 -7.10 33.69
C ASP A 63 -9.69 -7.11 32.75
N LEU A 64 -9.40 -5.93 32.17
CA LEU A 64 -8.27 -5.74 31.26
C LEU A 64 -6.95 -6.18 31.89
N LYS A 65 -6.74 -5.89 33.19
CA LYS A 65 -5.48 -6.22 33.85
C LYS A 65 -5.27 -7.72 33.95
N SER A 66 -6.30 -8.45 34.37
CA SER A 66 -6.21 -9.93 34.41
C SER A 66 -5.96 -10.50 33.02
N LYS A 67 -6.56 -9.91 31.97
CA LYS A 67 -6.36 -10.36 30.59
C LYS A 67 -4.95 -10.03 30.07
N GLU A 68 -4.42 -8.86 30.41
CA GLU A 68 -3.05 -8.46 30.13
C GLU A 68 -2.05 -9.43 30.75
N ASP A 69 -2.22 -9.79 32.03
CA ASP A 69 -1.35 -10.74 32.72
C ASP A 69 -1.37 -12.13 32.06
N GLU A 70 -2.56 -12.62 31.70
CA GLU A 70 -2.75 -13.90 30.99
C GLU A 70 -2.04 -13.91 29.62
N VAL A 71 -2.38 -12.96 28.76
CA VAL A 71 -1.91 -12.93 27.36
C VAL A 71 -0.43 -12.54 27.28
N ASN A 72 0.06 -11.62 28.11
CA ASN A 72 1.50 -11.33 28.14
C ASN A 72 2.29 -12.53 28.66
N GLY A 73 1.74 -13.34 29.57
CA GLY A 73 2.35 -14.61 29.96
C GLY A 73 2.51 -15.60 28.79
N LEU A 74 1.50 -15.71 27.91
CA LEU A 74 1.57 -16.53 26.70
C LEU A 74 2.60 -15.99 25.69
N LEU A 75 2.65 -14.66 25.50
CA LEU A 75 3.63 -14.00 24.63
C LEU A 75 5.07 -14.20 25.13
N ASP A 76 5.30 -14.12 26.44
CA ASP A 76 6.60 -14.37 27.06
C ASP A 76 7.06 -15.82 26.87
N GLU A 77 6.15 -16.80 27.00
CA GLU A 77 6.47 -18.21 26.70
C GLU A 77 6.73 -18.43 25.22
N LEU A 78 6.00 -17.75 24.33
CA LEU A 78 6.24 -17.79 22.89
C LEU A 78 7.65 -17.27 22.56
N GLU A 79 8.07 -16.15 23.15
CA GLU A 79 9.43 -15.61 22.96
C GLU A 79 10.51 -16.57 23.51
N LYS A 80 10.27 -17.20 24.65
CA LYS A 80 11.17 -18.23 25.21
C LYS A 80 11.25 -19.46 24.31
N ASP A 81 10.13 -19.89 23.72
CA ASP A 81 10.09 -21.03 22.79
C ASP A 81 10.90 -20.75 21.51
N ILE A 82 10.80 -19.53 20.97
CA ILE A 82 11.60 -19.09 19.82
C ILE A 82 13.10 -19.15 20.14
N LYS A 83 13.52 -18.76 21.35
CA LYS A 83 14.93 -18.87 21.78
C LYS A 83 15.36 -20.33 21.97
N ARG A 84 14.46 -21.20 22.45
CA ARG A 84 14.75 -22.63 22.67
C ARG A 84 14.83 -23.41 21.37
N SER A 85 14.01 -23.08 20.37
CA SER A 85 13.98 -23.75 19.06
C SER A 85 15.29 -23.65 18.30
N LEU A 86 16.07 -22.60 18.55
CA LEU A 86 17.43 -22.45 18.01
C LEU A 86 18.41 -23.50 18.54
N VAL A 87 18.11 -24.12 19.68
CA VAL A 87 18.98 -25.11 20.35
C VAL A 87 18.35 -26.51 20.36
N LYS A 88 17.02 -26.63 20.24
CA LYS A 88 16.26 -27.87 20.35
C LYS A 88 15.28 -28.01 19.17
N ASP A 89 15.17 -29.21 18.61
CA ASP A 89 14.34 -29.51 17.43
C ASP A 89 12.81 -29.46 17.65
N LYS A 90 12.31 -29.27 18.88
CA LYS A 90 10.87 -29.24 19.17
C LYS A 90 10.43 -27.86 19.62
N THR A 91 9.39 -27.33 18.98
CA THR A 91 8.78 -26.02 19.25
C THR A 91 7.32 -26.20 19.62
N ASN A 92 6.85 -25.43 20.60
CA ASN A 92 5.42 -25.38 20.98
C ASN A 92 4.71 -24.14 20.42
N ARG A 93 5.34 -23.48 19.42
CA ARG A 93 4.87 -22.23 18.81
C ARG A 93 3.40 -22.27 18.36
N GLU A 94 2.97 -23.35 17.71
CA GLU A 94 1.60 -23.45 17.17
C GLU A 94 0.54 -23.49 18.28
N GLU A 95 0.79 -24.25 19.35
CA GLU A 95 -0.08 -24.36 20.51
C GLU A 95 -0.19 -23.01 21.24
N LEU A 96 0.94 -22.36 21.53
CA LEU A 96 0.97 -21.05 22.19
C LEU A 96 0.28 -19.96 21.37
N LEU A 97 0.43 -19.99 20.04
CA LEU A 97 -0.27 -19.08 19.14
C LEU A 97 -1.78 -19.33 19.16
N SER A 98 -2.21 -20.60 19.11
CA SER A 98 -3.64 -20.95 19.19
C SER A 98 -4.24 -20.51 20.52
N GLU A 99 -3.60 -20.84 21.65
CA GLU A 99 -4.06 -20.44 22.99
C GLU A 99 -4.19 -18.93 23.13
N THR A 100 -3.21 -18.18 22.60
CA THR A 100 -3.27 -16.71 22.60
C THR A 100 -4.46 -16.21 21.78
N VAL A 101 -4.67 -16.77 20.58
CA VAL A 101 -5.77 -16.37 19.70
C VAL A 101 -7.13 -16.73 20.29
N ASP A 102 -7.30 -17.93 20.82
CA ASP A 102 -8.53 -18.41 21.47
C ASP A 102 -8.88 -17.53 22.68
N SER A 103 -7.88 -17.19 23.49
CA SER A 103 -8.01 -16.27 24.62
C SER A 103 -8.53 -14.88 24.21
N LEU A 104 -8.09 -14.35 23.07
CA LEU A 104 -8.61 -13.08 22.53
C LEU A 104 -10.04 -13.24 22.00
N VAL A 105 -10.31 -14.31 21.24
CA VAL A 105 -11.61 -14.58 20.59
C VAL A 105 -12.73 -14.71 21.61
N ASP A 106 -12.50 -15.47 22.68
CA ASP A 106 -13.48 -15.68 23.74
C ASP A 106 -13.90 -14.36 24.40
N TRP A 107 -12.97 -13.40 24.48
CA TRP A 107 -13.20 -12.12 25.13
C TRP A 107 -14.01 -11.13 24.26
N LEU A 108 -14.01 -11.30 22.94
CA LEU A 108 -14.70 -10.39 22.01
C LEU A 108 -16.21 -10.30 22.28
N ASN A 109 -16.84 -11.44 22.59
CA ASN A 109 -18.28 -11.47 22.90
C ASN A 109 -18.61 -10.68 24.18
N ASP A 110 -17.76 -10.76 25.20
CA ASP A 110 -17.95 -10.04 26.45
C ASP A 110 -17.82 -8.52 26.25
N ILE A 111 -16.80 -8.09 25.51
CA ILE A 111 -16.58 -6.69 25.15
C ILE A 111 -17.80 -6.13 24.38
N TRP A 112 -18.29 -6.88 23.39
CA TRP A 112 -19.46 -6.48 22.62
C TRP A 112 -20.72 -6.44 23.48
N SER A 113 -20.99 -7.45 24.31
CA SER A 113 -22.19 -7.48 25.16
C SER A 113 -22.20 -6.29 26.13
N VAL A 114 -21.08 -6.02 26.81
CA VAL A 114 -20.93 -4.88 27.74
C VAL A 114 -21.16 -3.55 27.01
N SER A 115 -20.54 -3.36 25.85
CA SER A 115 -20.58 -2.08 25.16
C SER A 115 -21.89 -1.85 24.39
N TYR A 116 -22.46 -2.85 23.73
CA TYR A 116 -23.65 -2.71 22.88
C TYR A 116 -24.95 -3.06 23.63
N GLU A 117 -25.06 -4.27 24.21
CA GLU A 117 -26.30 -4.72 24.85
C GLU A 117 -26.54 -4.03 26.20
N PHE A 118 -25.52 -3.94 27.06
CA PHE A 118 -25.63 -3.24 28.34
C PHE A 118 -25.47 -1.72 28.19
N GLY A 119 -24.80 -1.24 27.15
CA GLY A 119 -24.57 0.20 26.95
C GLY A 119 -23.79 0.83 28.10
N ALA A 120 -22.80 0.11 28.62
CA ALA A 120 -22.01 0.53 29.77
C ALA A 120 -20.51 0.33 29.51
N ASN A 121 -19.68 0.94 30.38
CA ASN A 121 -18.22 0.78 30.38
C ASN A 121 -17.55 0.98 29.01
N PHE A 122 -18.08 1.89 28.19
CA PHE A 122 -17.59 2.13 26.82
C PHE A 122 -16.06 2.33 26.73
N TRP A 123 -15.48 3.05 27.70
CA TRP A 123 -14.04 3.28 27.75
C TRP A 123 -13.24 2.02 28.06
N ALA A 124 -13.72 1.20 29.01
CA ALA A 124 -13.08 -0.08 29.32
C ALA A 124 -13.17 -1.02 28.10
N ALA A 125 -14.32 -1.08 27.43
CA ALA A 125 -14.49 -1.86 26.22
C ALA A 125 -13.54 -1.40 25.10
N HIS A 126 -13.39 -0.08 24.90
CA HIS A 126 -12.42 0.46 23.95
C HIS A 126 -10.97 0.08 24.29
N ALA A 127 -10.56 0.22 25.56
CA ALA A 127 -9.23 -0.18 26.01
C ALA A 127 -8.97 -1.70 25.82
N CYS A 128 -9.98 -2.54 26.02
CA CYS A 128 -9.88 -3.98 25.75
C CYS A 128 -9.68 -4.28 24.26
N LEU A 129 -10.37 -3.56 23.37
CA LEU A 129 -10.19 -3.70 21.92
C LEU A 129 -8.81 -3.22 21.47
N LEU A 130 -8.31 -2.11 22.02
CA LEU A 130 -6.95 -1.63 21.77
C LEU A 130 -5.91 -2.66 22.19
N PHE A 131 -6.08 -3.27 23.36
CA PHE A 131 -5.20 -4.34 23.83
C PHE A 131 -5.20 -5.52 22.84
N ASN A 132 -6.37 -5.99 22.42
CA ASN A 132 -6.49 -7.09 21.46
C ASN A 132 -5.80 -6.77 20.13
N ALA A 133 -6.04 -5.57 19.58
CA ALA A 133 -5.37 -5.12 18.35
C ALA A 133 -3.85 -5.05 18.53
N GLY A 134 -3.36 -4.57 19.67
CA GLY A 134 -1.93 -4.53 19.98
C GLY A 134 -1.29 -5.90 20.13
N VAL A 135 -2.01 -6.88 20.69
CA VAL A 135 -1.55 -8.28 20.73
C VAL A 135 -1.47 -8.85 19.33
N LEU A 136 -2.49 -8.67 18.49
CA LEU A 136 -2.47 -9.15 17.09
C LEU A 136 -1.32 -8.53 16.29
N TYR A 137 -1.08 -7.22 16.46
CA TYR A 137 0.05 -6.53 15.84
C TYR A 137 1.39 -7.13 16.30
N ARG A 138 1.56 -7.37 17.61
CA ARG A 138 2.77 -8.02 18.16
C ARG A 138 2.97 -9.43 17.61
N LEU A 139 1.90 -10.22 17.47
CA LEU A 139 1.98 -11.57 16.90
C LEU A 139 2.36 -11.54 15.41
N ALA A 140 1.72 -10.66 14.62
CA ALA A 140 2.00 -10.48 13.21
C ALA A 140 3.45 -10.04 12.93
N ASN A 141 4.03 -9.25 13.85
CA ASN A 141 5.39 -8.74 13.76
C ASN A 141 6.39 -9.47 14.68
N SER A 142 5.99 -10.60 15.27
CA SER A 142 6.88 -11.39 16.11
C SER A 142 8.05 -11.93 15.29
N ARG A 143 9.27 -11.81 15.84
CA ARG A 143 10.51 -12.27 15.19
C ARG A 143 10.65 -13.79 15.31
N GLY A 144 11.09 -14.46 14.25
CA GLY A 144 11.46 -15.87 14.24
C GLY A 144 10.36 -16.84 13.77
N GLY A 145 10.76 -17.79 12.92
CA GLY A 145 9.90 -18.84 12.35
C GLY A 145 9.05 -18.39 11.15
N CYS A 146 8.46 -19.34 10.42
CA CYS A 146 7.49 -18.98 9.37
C CYS A 146 6.22 -18.39 9.99
N LYS A 147 5.67 -17.33 9.38
CA LYS A 147 4.32 -16.80 9.69
C LYS A 147 3.18 -17.66 9.11
N CYS A 148 3.52 -18.73 8.39
CA CYS A 148 2.62 -19.64 7.71
C CYS A 148 1.42 -20.06 8.59
N PHE A 149 1.69 -20.53 9.82
CA PHE A 149 0.64 -20.98 10.73
C PHE A 149 -0.30 -19.83 11.13
N PHE A 150 0.25 -18.68 11.54
CA PHE A 150 -0.54 -17.50 11.89
C PHE A 150 -1.39 -16.98 10.72
N MET A 151 -0.87 -17.05 9.49
CA MET A 151 -1.57 -16.62 8.28
C MET A 151 -2.64 -17.61 7.80
N ASN A 152 -2.56 -18.89 8.17
CA ASN A 152 -3.48 -19.94 7.70
C ASN A 152 -4.32 -20.59 8.81
N MET A 153 -4.16 -20.17 10.07
CA MET A 153 -4.96 -20.65 11.20
C MET A 153 -6.44 -20.38 10.96
N TYR A 154 -7.28 -21.41 11.02
CA TYR A 154 -8.73 -21.21 10.98
C TYR A 154 -9.21 -20.65 12.31
N VAL A 155 -9.88 -19.50 12.28
CA VAL A 155 -10.42 -18.84 13.47
C VAL A 155 -11.92 -18.61 13.29
N SER A 156 -12.72 -19.08 14.25
CA SER A 156 -14.17 -18.88 14.27
C SER A 156 -14.58 -17.99 15.42
N VAL A 157 -15.21 -16.86 15.12
CA VAL A 157 -15.74 -15.93 16.12
C VAL A 157 -17.25 -15.89 16.02
N VAL A 158 -17.95 -16.10 17.13
CA VAL A 158 -19.41 -16.03 17.17
C VAL A 158 -19.84 -15.05 18.26
N ILE A 159 -20.36 -13.90 17.83
CA ILE A 159 -20.95 -12.90 18.72
C ILE A 159 -22.39 -13.28 18.99
N LYS A 160 -22.76 -13.39 20.27
CA LYS A 160 -24.07 -13.88 20.73
C LYS A 160 -24.74 -12.85 21.62
N LYS A 161 -26.06 -12.75 21.51
CA LYS A 161 -26.88 -12.00 22.46
C LYS A 161 -26.86 -12.67 23.83
N ARG A 162 -27.30 -11.97 24.88
CA ARG A 162 -27.52 -12.59 26.22
C ARG A 162 -28.46 -13.80 26.21
N SER A 163 -29.34 -13.88 25.22
CA SER A 163 -30.24 -15.03 25.01
C SER A 163 -29.53 -16.26 24.45
N GLY A 164 -28.23 -16.16 24.12
CA GLY A 164 -27.46 -17.19 23.43
C GLY A 164 -27.63 -17.20 21.92
N LYS A 165 -28.56 -16.40 21.36
CA LYS A 165 -28.79 -16.32 19.91
C LYS A 165 -27.59 -15.67 19.21
N PRO A 166 -27.05 -16.26 18.14
CA PRO A 166 -25.98 -15.64 17.38
C PRO A 166 -26.47 -14.34 16.72
N VAL A 167 -25.62 -13.31 16.76
CA VAL A 167 -25.81 -12.02 16.08
C VAL A 167 -25.00 -12.02 14.79
N LYS A 168 -23.71 -12.39 14.91
CA LYS A 168 -22.78 -12.43 13.80
C LYS A 168 -21.78 -13.56 14.02
N SER A 169 -21.51 -14.30 12.96
CA SER A 169 -20.47 -15.31 12.91
C SER A 169 -19.43 -14.89 11.89
N PHE A 170 -18.16 -15.11 12.23
CA PHE A 170 -17.01 -14.88 11.38
C PHE A 170 -16.27 -16.20 11.22
N SER A 171 -15.90 -16.52 9.98
CA SER A 171 -15.07 -17.68 9.63
C SER A 171 -13.86 -17.14 8.90
N LEU A 172 -12.72 -17.10 9.59
CA LEU A 172 -11.53 -16.38 9.16
C LEU A 172 -10.42 -17.37 8.83
N SER A 173 -9.71 -17.11 7.72
CA SER A 173 -8.47 -17.80 7.37
C SER A 173 -7.29 -16.93 7.80
N GLY A 174 -6.58 -17.35 8.84
CA GLY A 174 -5.50 -16.63 9.47
C GLY A 174 -5.94 -15.74 10.63
N ALA A 175 -5.15 -15.76 11.70
CA ALA A 175 -5.41 -14.96 12.90
C ALA A 175 -5.21 -13.46 12.69
N HIS A 176 -4.43 -13.03 11.69
CA HIS A 176 -4.34 -11.62 11.28
C HIS A 176 -5.70 -11.02 10.88
N ASN A 177 -6.63 -11.84 10.39
CA ASN A 177 -7.97 -11.39 10.01
C ASN A 177 -8.92 -11.19 11.19
N LEU A 178 -8.48 -11.44 12.44
CA LEU A 178 -9.23 -11.06 13.65
C LEU A 178 -9.42 -9.55 13.80
N GLU A 179 -8.70 -8.75 13.02
CA GLU A 179 -9.00 -7.32 12.87
C GLU A 179 -10.45 -7.06 12.41
N GLU A 180 -11.04 -7.93 11.56
CA GLU A 180 -12.41 -7.77 11.08
C GLU A 180 -13.44 -7.75 12.21
N PRO A 181 -13.55 -8.78 13.09
CA PRO A 181 -14.48 -8.74 14.20
C PRO A 181 -14.15 -7.62 15.22
N LEU A 182 -12.88 -7.24 15.41
CA LEU A 182 -12.52 -6.11 16.28
C LEU A 182 -13.12 -4.80 15.78
N LEU A 183 -12.91 -4.49 14.50
CA LEU A 183 -13.44 -3.31 13.82
C LEU A 183 -14.97 -3.31 13.79
N TRP A 184 -15.59 -4.47 13.60
CA TRP A 184 -17.05 -4.63 13.70
C TRP A 184 -17.58 -4.26 15.09
N ILE A 185 -16.91 -4.71 16.16
CA ILE A 185 -17.29 -4.39 17.55
C ILE A 185 -17.05 -2.90 17.85
N TRP A 186 -15.94 -2.32 17.39
CA TRP A 186 -15.70 -0.88 17.55
C TRP A 186 -16.80 -0.03 16.91
N ARG A 187 -17.25 -0.39 15.71
CA ARG A 187 -18.36 0.30 15.04
C ARG A 187 -19.63 0.29 15.91
N ASP A 188 -20.04 -0.89 16.38
CA ASP A 188 -21.21 -1.06 17.25
C ASP A 188 -21.06 -0.27 18.57
N LEU A 189 -19.86 -0.29 19.16
CA LEU A 189 -19.54 0.46 20.37
C LEU A 189 -19.71 1.97 20.16
N LEU A 190 -19.17 2.54 19.08
CA LEU A 190 -19.26 3.97 18.79
C LEU A 190 -20.70 4.40 18.49
N LEU A 191 -21.44 3.60 17.72
CA LEU A 191 -22.87 3.85 17.47
C LEU A 191 -23.69 3.82 18.77
N ASN A 192 -23.39 2.91 19.69
CA ASN A 192 -24.09 2.86 20.96
C ASN A 192 -23.70 4.00 21.92
N ILE A 193 -22.47 4.54 21.83
CA ILE A 193 -22.10 5.80 22.51
C ILE A 193 -22.93 6.96 21.94
N LEU A 194 -23.08 7.06 20.61
CA LEU A 194 -23.89 8.10 19.99
C LEU A 194 -25.37 7.99 20.39
N HIS A 195 -25.88 6.76 20.51
CA HIS A 195 -27.27 6.49 20.86
C HIS A 195 -27.58 6.71 22.35
N LYS A 196 -26.80 6.10 23.25
CA LYS A 196 -27.08 6.04 24.70
C LYS A 196 -26.06 6.78 25.56
N GLY A 197 -24.90 7.11 25.02
CA GLY A 197 -23.83 7.76 25.75
C GLY A 197 -24.22 9.18 26.21
N SER A 198 -23.65 9.59 27.33
CA SER A 198 -23.68 10.99 27.77
C SER A 198 -22.90 11.88 26.80
N GLU A 199 -23.20 13.18 26.77
CA GLU A 199 -22.47 14.14 25.94
C GLU A 199 -20.95 14.13 26.19
N LYS A 200 -20.53 13.90 27.45
CA LYS A 200 -19.11 13.73 27.79
C LYS A 200 -18.50 12.51 27.10
N GLN A 201 -19.24 11.41 26.97
CA GLN A 201 -18.78 10.20 26.28
C GLN A 201 -18.77 10.40 24.77
N LYS A 202 -19.79 11.05 24.19
CA LYS A 202 -19.81 11.39 22.76
C LYS A 202 -18.63 12.27 22.35
N ASN A 203 -18.29 13.26 23.19
CA ASN A 203 -17.14 14.14 22.95
C ASN A 203 -15.78 13.43 23.02
N ARG A 204 -15.72 12.18 23.49
CA ARG A 204 -14.51 11.36 23.48
C ARG A 204 -14.35 10.47 22.25
N ILE A 205 -15.38 10.37 21.40
CA ILE A 205 -15.28 9.58 20.17
C ILE A 205 -14.07 10.00 19.32
N PRO A 206 -13.76 11.30 19.13
CA PRO A 206 -12.56 11.70 18.38
C PRO A 206 -11.26 11.14 18.95
N GLU A 207 -11.09 11.13 20.29
CA GLU A 207 -9.92 10.53 20.96
C GLU A 207 -9.83 9.03 20.64
N MET A 208 -10.97 8.32 20.69
CA MET A 208 -11.02 6.89 20.38
C MET A 208 -10.70 6.58 18.91
N LEU A 209 -11.06 7.47 17.98
CA LEU A 209 -10.71 7.34 16.57
C LEU A 209 -9.20 7.54 16.36
N VAL A 210 -8.57 8.49 17.07
CA VAL A 210 -7.11 8.64 17.08
C VAL A 210 -6.43 7.39 17.61
N ASP A 211 -6.95 6.79 18.68
CA ASP A 211 -6.38 5.56 19.24
C ASP A 211 -6.47 4.39 18.23
N ILE A 212 -7.59 4.23 17.52
CA ILE A 212 -7.74 3.19 16.47
C ILE A 212 -6.78 3.46 15.30
N GLU A 213 -6.67 4.71 14.84
CA GLU A 213 -5.73 5.11 13.79
C GLU A 213 -4.28 4.80 14.18
N SER A 214 -3.91 5.06 15.44
CA SER A 214 -2.53 4.86 15.90
C SER A 214 -2.08 3.39 15.83
N ILE A 215 -3.02 2.44 15.94
CA ILE A 215 -2.72 1.01 16.02
C ILE A 215 -3.03 0.24 14.73
N LEU A 216 -4.06 0.63 13.98
CA LEU A 216 -4.47 -0.01 12.72
C LEU A 216 -4.25 0.86 11.48
N GLY A 217 -3.72 2.07 11.65
CA GLY A 217 -3.62 3.07 10.60
C GLY A 217 -4.98 3.65 10.21
N TRP A 218 -4.95 4.61 9.28
CA TRP A 218 -6.16 5.27 8.77
C TRP A 218 -7.13 4.29 8.08
N ARG A 219 -6.61 3.20 7.49
CA ARG A 219 -7.43 2.15 6.86
C ARG A 219 -8.33 1.43 7.87
N GLY A 220 -7.88 1.28 9.12
CA GLY A 220 -8.70 0.73 10.20
C GLY A 220 -9.99 1.54 10.41
N LEU A 221 -9.92 2.87 10.29
CA LEU A 221 -11.09 3.74 10.44
C LEU A 221 -12.11 3.58 9.29
N GLU A 222 -11.65 3.46 8.06
CA GLU A 222 -12.52 3.17 6.91
C GLU A 222 -13.17 1.79 7.07
N ARG A 223 -12.36 0.76 7.28
CA ARG A 223 -12.82 -0.63 7.44
C ARG A 223 -13.79 -0.77 8.61
N MET A 224 -13.59 -0.03 9.71
CA MET A 224 -14.53 0.03 10.83
C MET A 224 -15.94 0.35 10.34
N LEU A 225 -16.12 1.34 9.47
CA LEU A 225 -17.45 1.72 8.95
C LEU A 225 -18.09 0.58 8.15
N TYR A 226 -17.29 -0.20 7.43
CA TYR A 226 -17.70 -1.39 6.69
C TYR A 226 -17.80 -2.67 7.53
N GLY A 227 -17.72 -2.55 8.86
CA GLY A 227 -17.80 -3.70 9.77
C GLY A 227 -16.58 -4.62 9.68
N GLY A 228 -15.40 -4.05 9.42
CA GLY A 228 -14.11 -4.72 9.35
C GLY A 228 -13.71 -5.24 7.97
N LYS A 229 -14.64 -5.25 7.01
CA LYS A 229 -14.40 -5.69 5.63
C LYS A 229 -13.47 -4.72 4.89
N GLN A 230 -12.65 -5.26 4.00
CA GLN A 230 -11.83 -4.46 3.10
C GLN A 230 -12.71 -3.63 2.16
N SER A 231 -12.25 -2.41 1.85
CA SER A 231 -12.92 -1.55 0.89
C SER A 231 -12.76 -2.13 -0.51
N ARG A 232 -13.72 -1.86 -1.41
CA ARG A 232 -13.64 -2.31 -2.82
C ARG A 232 -12.40 -1.78 -3.55
N LEU A 233 -11.83 -0.68 -3.06
CA LEU A 233 -10.65 -0.05 -3.63
C LEU A 233 -9.37 -0.85 -3.36
N ASP A 234 -9.31 -1.64 -2.28
CA ASP A 234 -8.11 -2.41 -1.92
C ASP A 234 -7.94 -3.71 -2.74
N THR A 235 -8.95 -4.10 -3.53
CA THR A 235 -8.97 -5.40 -4.23
C THR A 235 -8.37 -5.40 -5.64
N GLU A 236 -7.90 -4.26 -6.17
CA GLU A 236 -7.41 -4.18 -7.56
C GLU A 236 -6.14 -5.02 -7.83
N ASP A 237 -5.40 -5.42 -6.79
CA ASP A 237 -4.19 -6.26 -6.93
C ASP A 237 -4.40 -7.75 -6.59
N SER A 238 -5.60 -8.16 -6.15
CA SER A 238 -5.88 -9.54 -5.70
C SER A 238 -6.98 -10.20 -6.54
N GLU A 239 -6.71 -10.33 -7.85
CA GLU A 239 -7.66 -10.85 -8.84
C GLU A 239 -8.09 -12.33 -8.61
N GLU A 240 -7.51 -13.05 -7.64
CA GLU A 240 -7.70 -14.51 -7.55
C GLU A 240 -8.65 -15.02 -6.46
N ASN A 241 -9.02 -14.25 -5.42
CA ASN A 241 -9.57 -14.88 -4.19
C ASN A 241 -11.03 -14.58 -3.82
N GLN A 242 -11.77 -13.71 -4.52
CA GLN A 242 -13.17 -13.38 -4.15
C GLN A 242 -14.26 -14.04 -5.02
N LYS A 243 -13.92 -14.95 -5.93
CA LYS A 243 -14.89 -15.51 -6.89
C LYS A 243 -15.81 -16.62 -6.34
N TRP A 244 -15.62 -17.11 -5.10
CA TRP A 244 -16.19 -18.40 -4.71
C TRP A 244 -17.29 -18.43 -3.63
N SER A 245 -17.74 -17.32 -3.05
CA SER A 245 -18.75 -17.39 -1.96
C SER A 245 -20.22 -17.18 -2.38
N TYR A 246 -20.53 -17.09 -3.68
CA TYR A 246 -21.89 -16.72 -4.15
C TYR A 246 -22.59 -17.78 -5.02
N LEU A 247 -22.04 -18.99 -5.15
CA LEU A 247 -22.49 -19.97 -6.17
C LEU A 247 -23.22 -21.22 -5.66
N GLU A 248 -23.70 -21.29 -4.42
CA GLU A 248 -24.57 -22.41 -4.00
C GLU A 248 -25.72 -21.95 -3.09
N SER A 249 -26.74 -21.35 -3.69
CA SER A 249 -28.10 -21.39 -3.15
C SER A 249 -29.09 -21.35 -4.32
N ASP A 250 -29.25 -22.49 -4.97
CA ASP A 250 -30.23 -22.80 -6.02
C ASP A 250 -31.66 -22.89 -5.45
N ASP A 251 -32.07 -21.93 -4.61
CA ASP A 251 -33.45 -21.82 -4.11
C ASP A 251 -34.17 -20.64 -4.79
N ASP A 252 -34.94 -21.00 -5.82
CA ASP A 252 -35.89 -20.18 -6.58
C ASP A 252 -37.06 -19.68 -5.69
N GLU A 253 -36.82 -18.78 -4.74
CA GLU A 253 -37.87 -17.95 -4.14
C GLU A 253 -37.62 -16.46 -4.38
N LEU A 254 -38.28 -15.98 -5.44
CA LEU A 254 -38.41 -14.58 -5.85
C LEU A 254 -39.15 -13.76 -4.77
N GLU A 255 -38.45 -13.33 -3.72
CA GLU A 255 -38.89 -12.18 -2.90
C GLU A 255 -37.94 -10.98 -3.09
N ASP A 256 -38.44 -10.13 -3.99
CA ASP A 256 -38.05 -8.81 -4.44
C ASP A 256 -38.02 -7.76 -3.31
N ASP A 257 -37.17 -7.96 -2.29
CA ASP A 257 -36.87 -6.93 -1.27
C ASP A 257 -35.37 -6.91 -0.89
N SER A 258 -34.50 -7.33 -1.83
CA SER A 258 -33.05 -7.18 -1.69
C SER A 258 -32.65 -5.72 -1.91
N CYS A 259 -33.04 -4.85 -0.98
CA CYS A 259 -32.35 -3.60 -0.74
C CYS A 259 -30.87 -3.96 -0.57
N TYR A 260 -30.06 -3.69 -1.60
CA TYR A 260 -28.62 -3.93 -1.64
C TYR A 260 -28.05 -3.64 -0.26
N VAL A 261 -27.59 -4.68 0.45
CA VAL A 261 -27.11 -4.57 1.84
C VAL A 261 -26.02 -3.51 1.84
N CYS A 262 -26.41 -2.31 2.25
CA CYS A 262 -25.53 -1.17 2.27
C CYS A 262 -24.41 -1.51 3.26
N GLY A 263 -23.15 -1.48 2.82
CA GLY A 263 -22.00 -1.94 3.62
C GLY A 263 -21.83 -1.21 4.96
N PHE A 264 -22.55 -0.11 5.16
CA PHE A 264 -22.56 0.66 6.40
C PHE A 264 -23.59 0.19 7.44
N HIS A 265 -24.58 -0.62 7.07
CA HIS A 265 -25.67 -1.03 7.97
C HIS A 265 -25.50 -2.48 8.46
N SER A 266 -26.29 -2.88 9.46
CA SER A 266 -26.32 -4.26 9.94
C SER A 266 -27.70 -4.65 10.44
N ASP A 267 -28.07 -5.90 10.18
CA ASP A 267 -29.44 -6.41 10.38
C ASP A 267 -29.89 -6.43 11.85
N HIS A 268 -28.95 -6.38 12.80
CA HIS A 268 -29.24 -6.38 14.23
C HIS A 268 -29.42 -4.98 14.83
N TRP A 269 -29.21 -3.93 14.04
CA TRP A 269 -29.42 -2.55 14.47
C TRP A 269 -30.90 -2.18 14.40
N SER A 270 -31.34 -1.30 15.30
CA SER A 270 -32.64 -0.64 15.15
C SER A 270 -32.51 0.53 14.16
N ASP A 271 -33.64 1.01 13.64
CA ASP A 271 -33.67 2.15 12.73
C ASP A 271 -33.00 3.40 13.33
N GLU A 272 -33.16 3.62 14.65
CA GLU A 272 -32.50 4.75 15.32
C GLU A 272 -30.98 4.61 15.37
N ILE A 273 -30.45 3.38 15.40
CA ILE A 273 -29.00 3.14 15.33
C ILE A 273 -28.51 3.28 13.87
N ASN A 274 -29.30 2.82 12.89
CA ASN A 274 -29.01 3.03 11.47
C ASN A 274 -28.86 4.52 11.14
N ASP A 275 -29.75 5.37 11.65
CA ASP A 275 -29.69 6.83 11.44
C ASP A 275 -28.40 7.47 12.01
N LEU A 276 -27.82 6.88 13.06
CA LEU A 276 -26.59 7.37 13.69
C LEU A 276 -25.32 7.05 12.89
N MET A 277 -25.44 6.26 11.83
CA MET A 277 -24.33 5.98 10.91
C MET A 277 -23.85 7.24 10.19
N ILE A 278 -24.74 8.18 9.86
CA ILE A 278 -24.36 9.45 9.21
C ILE A 278 -23.49 10.30 10.15
N PRO A 279 -23.88 10.58 11.41
CA PRO A 279 -23.00 11.23 12.39
C PRO A 279 -21.65 10.54 12.57
N LEU A 280 -21.62 9.20 12.68
CA LEU A 280 -20.37 8.47 12.83
C LEU A 280 -19.45 8.64 11.62
N ARG A 281 -19.99 8.56 10.40
CA ARG A 281 -19.24 8.81 9.16
C ARG A 281 -18.63 10.21 9.13
N LYS A 282 -19.34 11.23 9.60
CA LYS A 282 -18.78 12.60 9.72
C LYS A 282 -17.60 12.67 10.67
N LEU A 283 -17.68 12.03 11.84
CA LEU A 283 -16.58 12.00 12.80
C LEU A 283 -15.35 11.27 12.24
N VAL A 284 -15.56 10.17 11.51
CA VAL A 284 -14.47 9.46 10.84
C VAL A 284 -13.89 10.28 9.69
N GLU A 285 -14.73 10.90 8.86
CA GLU A 285 -14.29 11.82 7.79
C GLU A 285 -13.44 12.96 8.35
N GLU A 286 -13.86 13.61 9.44
CA GLU A 286 -13.11 14.67 10.11
C GLU A 286 -11.73 14.18 10.58
N GLN A 287 -11.66 12.99 11.18
CA GLN A 287 -10.39 12.38 11.59
C GLN A 287 -9.50 12.08 10.38
N LEU A 288 -10.02 11.42 9.34
CA LEU A 288 -9.25 11.12 8.14
C LEU A 288 -8.75 12.37 7.41
N ILE A 289 -9.53 13.45 7.37
CA ILE A 289 -9.09 14.75 6.86
C ILE A 289 -7.92 15.31 7.69
N SER A 290 -7.92 15.09 9.01
CA SER A 290 -6.80 15.50 9.86
C SER A 290 -5.51 14.73 9.53
N VAL A 291 -5.61 13.43 9.28
CA VAL A 291 -4.50 12.58 8.84
C VAL A 291 -4.00 13.01 7.45
N PHE A 292 -4.93 13.26 6.54
CA PHE A 292 -4.64 13.67 5.17
C PHE A 292 -3.88 15.00 5.09
N LYS A 293 -4.12 15.93 6.02
CA LYS A 293 -3.36 17.19 6.11
C LYS A 293 -1.88 16.99 6.46
N VAL A 294 -1.55 15.89 7.14
CA VAL A 294 -0.19 15.56 7.59
C VAL A 294 0.52 14.66 6.57
N SER A 295 -0.15 13.60 6.13
CA SER A 295 0.40 12.59 5.22
C SER A 295 -0.62 12.25 4.12
N PRO A 296 -0.78 13.12 3.10
CA PRO A 296 -1.70 12.86 2.01
C PRO A 296 -1.26 11.64 1.20
N SER A 297 -2.24 10.87 0.70
CA SER A 297 -2.03 9.80 -0.27
C SER A 297 -3.26 9.67 -1.17
N CYS A 298 -3.08 9.10 -2.37
CA CYS A 298 -4.18 8.88 -3.31
C CYS A 298 -5.25 7.94 -2.73
N ASN A 299 -4.84 6.89 -2.02
CA ASN A 299 -5.78 5.96 -1.39
C ASN A 299 -6.60 6.64 -0.29
N LEU A 300 -5.96 7.40 0.59
CA LEU A 300 -6.67 8.14 1.64
C LEU A 300 -7.65 9.17 1.06
N TRP A 301 -7.29 9.83 -0.05
CA TRP A 301 -8.20 10.71 -0.80
C TRP A 301 -9.47 9.98 -1.25
N GLN A 302 -9.32 8.83 -1.90
CA GLN A 302 -10.43 8.04 -2.41
C GLN A 302 -11.29 7.48 -1.27
N SER A 303 -10.66 7.01 -0.19
CA SER A 303 -11.37 6.53 1.00
C SER A 303 -12.23 7.63 1.62
N ILE A 304 -11.69 8.84 1.83
CA ILE A 304 -12.46 9.97 2.37
C ILE A 304 -13.66 10.30 1.48
N ARG A 305 -13.48 10.36 0.14
CA ARG A 305 -14.59 10.60 -0.79
C ARG A 305 -15.66 9.52 -0.73
N THR A 306 -15.25 8.26 -0.59
CA THR A 306 -16.13 7.10 -0.56
C THR A 306 -16.96 7.05 0.73
N ILE A 307 -16.34 7.36 1.87
CA ILE A 307 -17.02 7.34 3.17
C ILE A 307 -17.77 8.64 3.48
N SER A 308 -17.49 9.74 2.78
CA SER A 308 -18.13 11.02 3.09
C SER A 308 -19.64 10.97 2.82
N PRO A 309 -20.48 11.47 3.73
CA PRO A 309 -21.91 11.68 3.45
C PRO A 309 -22.18 12.71 2.35
N ASP A 310 -21.18 13.57 2.04
CA ASP A 310 -21.24 14.61 1.00
C ASP A 310 -19.93 14.60 0.20
N PRO A 311 -19.78 13.65 -0.76
CA PRO A 311 -18.53 13.44 -1.49
C PRO A 311 -18.05 14.67 -2.27
N GLU A 312 -18.96 15.48 -2.80
CA GLU A 312 -18.62 16.69 -3.56
C GLU A 312 -17.97 17.74 -2.66
N LYS A 313 -18.55 17.96 -1.47
CA LYS A 313 -17.97 18.88 -0.48
C LYS A 313 -16.63 18.38 0.05
N ALA A 314 -16.52 17.07 0.29
CA ALA A 314 -15.26 16.45 0.70
C ALA A 314 -14.18 16.66 -0.37
N GLU A 315 -14.49 16.41 -1.64
CA GLU A 315 -13.57 16.61 -2.78
C GLU A 315 -13.08 18.05 -2.89
N ILE A 316 -13.98 19.04 -2.77
CA ILE A 316 -13.59 20.47 -2.80
C ILE A 316 -12.62 20.79 -1.65
N ASN A 317 -12.94 20.32 -0.44
CA ASN A 317 -12.10 20.54 0.74
C ASN A 317 -10.72 19.88 0.59
N LEU A 318 -10.69 18.60 0.19
CA LEU A 318 -9.44 17.87 0.00
C LEU A 318 -8.60 18.50 -1.12
N THR A 319 -9.22 18.93 -2.23
CA THR A 319 -8.51 19.63 -3.33
C THR A 319 -7.84 20.90 -2.81
N SER A 320 -8.56 21.67 -1.99
CA SER A 320 -8.02 22.87 -1.35
C SER A 320 -6.86 22.56 -0.42
N ILE A 321 -6.94 21.46 0.35
CA ILE A 321 -5.86 21.02 1.25
C ILE A 321 -4.63 20.66 0.41
N ILE A 322 -4.75 19.78 -0.59
CA ILE A 322 -3.62 19.39 -1.46
C ILE A 322 -2.99 20.59 -2.14
N ALA A 323 -3.80 21.50 -2.70
CA ALA A 323 -3.27 22.70 -3.34
C ALA A 323 -2.40 23.55 -2.38
N SER A 324 -2.72 23.53 -1.08
CA SER A 324 -1.97 24.28 -0.06
C SER A 324 -0.71 23.57 0.46
N ILE A 325 -0.66 22.24 0.42
CA ILE A 325 0.45 21.45 1.00
C ILE A 325 1.31 20.72 -0.03
N ALA A 326 0.92 20.72 -1.32
CA ALA A 326 1.57 19.93 -2.37
C ALA A 326 3.09 20.11 -2.41
N THR A 327 3.60 21.29 -2.08
CA THR A 327 5.02 21.63 -2.21
C THR A 327 5.77 21.65 -0.86
N ASN A 328 5.18 21.14 0.22
CA ASN A 328 5.79 21.17 1.56
C ASN A 328 6.92 20.16 1.74
N SER A 329 6.80 18.98 1.14
CA SER A 329 7.82 17.92 1.14
C SER A 329 7.79 17.11 -0.15
N SER A 330 8.76 16.21 -0.33
CA SER A 330 8.79 15.26 -1.44
C SER A 330 7.60 14.29 -1.40
N ASP A 331 7.21 13.80 -0.21
CA ASP A 331 6.08 12.88 -0.04
C ASP A 331 4.74 13.56 -0.38
N THR A 332 4.52 14.79 0.10
CA THR A 332 3.32 15.55 -0.24
C THR A 332 3.25 15.87 -1.74
N PHE A 333 4.41 16.09 -2.37
CA PHE A 333 4.50 16.39 -3.80
C PHE A 333 4.17 15.15 -4.65
N ALA A 334 4.73 13.99 -4.30
CA ALA A 334 4.41 12.72 -4.93
C ALA A 334 2.91 12.41 -4.83
N ALA A 335 2.33 12.51 -3.63
CA ALA A 335 0.90 12.31 -3.40
C ALA A 335 0.03 13.30 -4.20
N ALA A 336 0.44 14.57 -4.29
CA ALA A 336 -0.26 15.57 -5.08
C ALA A 336 -0.26 15.22 -6.58
N LEU A 337 0.86 14.71 -7.12
CA LEU A 337 0.92 14.26 -8.51
C LEU A 337 -0.04 13.10 -8.76
N GLU A 338 -0.10 12.11 -7.88
CA GLU A 338 -1.04 10.99 -8.02
C GLU A 338 -2.49 11.46 -7.99
N ILE A 339 -2.86 12.30 -7.01
CA ILE A 339 -4.22 12.81 -6.85
C ILE A 339 -4.62 13.67 -8.05
N TYR A 340 -3.77 14.60 -8.50
CA TYR A 340 -4.08 15.41 -9.68
C TYR A 340 -4.07 14.59 -10.98
N THR A 341 -3.35 13.47 -11.03
CA THR A 341 -3.42 12.51 -12.13
C THR A 341 -4.76 11.79 -12.14
N LEU A 342 -5.23 11.31 -10.98
CA LEU A 342 -6.55 10.69 -10.80
C LEU A 342 -7.68 11.65 -11.22
N GLU A 343 -7.61 12.91 -10.78
CA GLU A 343 -8.59 13.95 -11.11
C GLU A 343 -8.38 14.59 -12.50
N ASN A 344 -7.44 14.08 -13.31
CA ASN A 344 -7.10 14.56 -14.65
C ASN A 344 -6.79 16.08 -14.73
N GLN A 345 -6.26 16.69 -13.68
CA GLN A 345 -5.96 18.13 -13.60
C GLN A 345 -4.64 18.50 -14.30
N THR A 346 -4.63 18.38 -15.63
CA THR A 346 -3.42 18.51 -16.46
C THR A 346 -2.68 19.85 -16.29
N TYR A 347 -3.41 20.96 -16.23
CA TYR A 347 -2.79 22.29 -16.07
C TYR A 347 -2.06 22.43 -14.73
N THR A 348 -2.66 21.93 -13.66
CA THR A 348 -2.07 21.91 -12.32
C THR A 348 -0.81 21.04 -12.29
N LEU A 349 -0.88 19.84 -12.87
CA LEU A 349 0.29 18.95 -12.99
C LEU A 349 1.47 19.62 -13.70
N VAL A 350 1.23 20.27 -14.84
CA VAL A 350 2.29 20.98 -15.58
C VAL A 350 2.86 22.12 -14.75
N SER A 351 2.02 22.94 -14.12
CA SER A 351 2.45 24.05 -13.26
C SER A 351 3.33 23.57 -12.10
N LEU A 352 2.91 22.49 -11.42
CA LEU A 352 3.65 21.88 -10.32
C LEU A 352 4.99 21.30 -10.77
N LEU A 353 5.00 20.52 -11.86
CA LEU A 353 6.24 19.94 -12.39
C LEU A 353 7.19 21.01 -12.93
N ASP A 354 6.71 22.11 -13.49
CA ASP A 354 7.58 23.18 -13.98
C ASP A 354 8.25 23.96 -12.84
N SER A 355 7.60 24.07 -11.68
CA SER A 355 8.08 24.87 -10.54
C SER A 355 8.80 24.04 -9.47
N HIS A 356 8.39 22.78 -9.24
CA HIS A 356 8.80 21.98 -8.09
C HIS A 356 9.34 20.59 -8.46
N PHE A 357 9.76 20.37 -9.71
CA PHE A 357 10.37 19.09 -10.13
C PHE A 357 11.47 18.57 -9.19
N HIS A 358 12.23 19.49 -8.60
CA HIS A 358 13.36 19.20 -7.72
C HIS A 358 12.98 18.51 -6.40
N LEU A 359 11.69 18.49 -6.03
CA LEU A 359 11.19 17.79 -4.85
C LEU A 359 11.07 16.27 -5.09
N LEU A 360 11.04 15.81 -6.34
CA LEU A 360 10.92 14.39 -6.64
C LEU A 360 12.23 13.65 -6.37
N ARG A 361 12.13 12.53 -5.67
CA ARG A 361 13.21 11.55 -5.48
C ARG A 361 13.11 10.44 -6.51
N SER A 362 14.14 9.60 -6.57
CA SER A 362 14.17 8.43 -7.45
C SER A 362 13.01 7.46 -7.21
N ARG A 363 12.57 7.30 -5.95
CA ARG A 363 11.43 6.44 -5.59
C ARG A 363 10.08 6.95 -6.11
N ASP A 364 9.97 8.26 -6.34
CA ASP A 364 8.73 8.92 -6.79
C ASP A 364 8.51 8.79 -8.33
N ALA A 365 9.19 7.83 -8.98
CA ALA A 365 9.14 7.63 -10.43
C ALA A 365 7.74 7.24 -10.93
N GLN A 366 7.01 6.39 -10.19
CA GLN A 366 5.67 5.95 -10.58
C GLN A 366 4.64 7.10 -10.58
N PRO A 367 4.51 7.92 -9.50
CA PRO A 367 3.72 9.16 -9.53
C PRO A 367 4.05 10.06 -10.73
N LEU A 368 5.34 10.25 -11.01
CA LEU A 368 5.80 11.09 -12.11
C LEU A 368 5.43 10.50 -13.48
N GLN A 369 5.59 9.20 -13.68
CA GLN A 369 5.22 8.51 -14.93
C GLN A 369 3.73 8.63 -15.21
N ALA A 370 2.89 8.40 -14.20
CA ALA A 370 1.44 8.54 -14.29
C ALA A 370 1.03 9.98 -14.64
N ALA A 371 1.65 10.98 -13.99
CA ALA A 371 1.45 12.39 -14.29
C ALA A 371 1.85 12.74 -15.74
N VAL A 372 3.02 12.30 -16.20
CA VAL A 372 3.50 12.55 -17.58
C VAL A 372 2.58 11.88 -18.60
N ALA A 373 2.11 10.66 -18.33
CA ALA A 373 1.15 9.96 -19.17
C ALA A 373 -0.16 10.77 -19.29
N THR A 374 -0.72 11.26 -18.18
CA THR A 374 -1.92 12.11 -18.17
C THR A 374 -1.70 13.43 -18.90
N ILE A 375 -0.57 14.12 -18.67
CA ILE A 375 -0.22 15.35 -19.39
C ILE A 375 -0.17 15.11 -20.90
N SER A 376 0.37 13.96 -21.33
CA SER A 376 0.51 13.62 -22.75
C SER A 376 -0.82 13.45 -23.49
N ARG A 377 -1.92 13.18 -22.76
CA ARG A 377 -3.26 13.07 -23.32
C ARG A 377 -3.78 14.43 -23.81
N ASN A 378 -3.28 15.54 -23.25
CA ASN A 378 -3.61 16.89 -23.71
C ASN A 378 -2.67 17.34 -24.85
N PRO A 379 -3.19 17.60 -26.06
CA PRO A 379 -2.36 18.00 -27.20
C PRO A 379 -1.51 19.26 -26.97
N CYS A 380 -1.97 20.20 -26.14
CA CYS A 380 -1.24 21.43 -25.85
C CYS A 380 0.05 21.17 -25.06
N PHE A 381 0.09 20.11 -24.26
CA PHE A 381 1.24 19.76 -23.41
C PHE A 381 1.98 18.51 -23.90
N GLN A 382 1.58 17.93 -25.03
CA GLN A 382 2.19 16.72 -25.56
C GLN A 382 3.70 16.87 -25.75
N THR A 383 4.16 17.99 -26.33
CA THR A 383 5.59 18.26 -26.50
C THR A 383 6.33 18.31 -25.16
N ARG A 384 5.72 18.90 -24.13
CA ARG A 384 6.30 18.98 -22.78
C ARG A 384 6.40 17.60 -22.14
N ALA A 385 5.36 16.78 -22.24
CA ALA A 385 5.38 15.40 -21.76
C ALA A 385 6.48 14.56 -22.44
N LEU A 386 6.64 14.70 -23.76
CA LEU A 386 7.72 14.02 -24.51
C LEU A 386 9.12 14.48 -24.09
N GLN A 387 9.29 15.76 -23.74
CA GLN A 387 10.55 16.29 -23.20
C GLN A 387 10.85 15.72 -21.81
N MET A 388 9.85 15.63 -20.93
CA MET A 388 9.99 15.02 -19.60
C MET A 388 10.37 13.54 -19.71
N LEU A 389 9.68 12.79 -20.57
CA LEU A 389 9.99 11.40 -20.88
C LEU A 389 11.44 11.23 -21.38
N GLU A 390 11.85 12.04 -22.35
CA GLU A 390 13.22 12.01 -22.89
C GLU A 390 14.25 12.32 -21.81
N LYS A 391 13.99 13.35 -20.99
CA LYS A 391 14.86 13.73 -19.88
C LYS A 391 15.02 12.58 -18.89
N GLU A 392 13.93 11.99 -18.41
CA GLU A 392 13.99 10.93 -17.38
C GLU A 392 14.63 9.63 -17.88
N LEU A 393 14.43 9.27 -19.16
CA LEU A 393 15.15 8.14 -19.76
C LEU A 393 16.66 8.40 -19.80
N LEU A 394 17.08 9.61 -20.15
CA LEU A 394 18.49 9.98 -20.19
C LEU A 394 19.10 10.12 -18.79
N ASP A 395 18.35 10.67 -17.83
CA ASP A 395 18.79 10.79 -16.44
C ASP A 395 18.94 9.40 -15.81
N SER A 396 17.98 8.49 -16.04
CA SER A 396 18.10 7.09 -15.62
C SER A 396 19.36 6.43 -16.22
N ALA A 397 19.64 6.63 -17.51
CA ALA A 397 20.84 6.10 -18.15
C ALA A 397 22.14 6.72 -17.59
N ARG A 398 22.14 8.00 -17.23
CA ARG A 398 23.28 8.68 -16.56
C ARG A 398 23.51 8.15 -15.16
N ILE A 399 22.46 7.87 -14.40
CA ILE A 399 22.58 7.25 -13.08
C ILE A 399 23.17 5.84 -13.22
N ILE A 400 22.70 5.05 -14.20
CA ILE A 400 23.29 3.73 -14.49
C ILE A 400 24.77 3.88 -14.87
N GLN A 401 25.12 4.84 -15.74
CA GLN A 401 26.52 5.10 -16.08
C GLN A 401 27.35 5.45 -14.83
N ALA A 402 26.83 6.30 -13.94
CA ALA A 402 27.52 6.66 -12.71
C ALA A 402 27.75 5.43 -11.82
N ALA A 403 26.74 4.56 -11.66
CA ALA A 403 26.86 3.30 -10.94
C ALA A 403 27.90 2.37 -11.59
N VAL A 404 27.86 2.20 -12.91
CA VAL A 404 28.84 1.41 -13.68
C VAL A 404 30.25 1.95 -13.49
N ARG A 405 30.45 3.28 -13.44
CA ARG A 405 31.77 3.89 -13.20
C ARG A 405 32.35 3.58 -11.83
N THR A 406 31.51 3.29 -10.82
CA THR A 406 32.01 2.83 -9.51
C THR A 406 32.72 1.47 -9.60
N CYS A 407 32.33 0.65 -10.57
CA CYS A 407 32.95 -0.65 -10.84
C CYS A 407 33.99 -0.60 -11.97
N PHE A 408 33.84 0.32 -12.94
CA PHE A 408 34.67 0.44 -14.12
C PHE A 408 35.18 1.87 -14.26
N SER A 409 36.11 2.26 -13.39
CA SER A 409 36.55 3.66 -13.23
C SER A 409 37.11 4.31 -14.50
N GLN A 410 37.73 3.52 -15.39
CA GLN A 410 38.37 4.01 -16.63
C GLN A 410 37.50 3.85 -17.88
N ILE A 411 36.21 3.51 -17.73
CA ILE A 411 35.31 3.26 -18.87
C ILE A 411 35.15 4.49 -19.80
N ASN A 412 35.35 5.70 -19.28
CA ASN A 412 35.27 6.96 -20.02
C ASN A 412 36.65 7.51 -20.42
N ASP A 413 37.73 6.77 -20.20
CA ASP A 413 39.07 7.18 -20.67
C ASP A 413 39.06 7.22 -22.22
N PRO A 414 39.48 8.34 -22.85
CA PRO A 414 39.56 8.45 -24.30
C PRO A 414 40.40 7.35 -24.96
N THR A 415 41.51 6.94 -24.32
CA THR A 415 42.38 5.87 -24.84
C THR A 415 41.67 4.53 -24.80
N LYS A 416 40.97 4.22 -23.71
CA LYS A 416 40.17 2.99 -23.57
C LYS A 416 38.95 2.98 -24.50
N THR A 417 38.38 4.14 -24.77
CA THR A 417 37.28 4.30 -25.73
C THR A 417 37.76 4.02 -27.16
N GLN A 418 38.93 4.55 -27.55
CA GLN A 418 39.51 4.26 -28.87
C GLN A 418 39.88 2.78 -29.03
N GLU A 419 40.43 2.16 -27.97
CA GLU A 419 40.72 0.73 -27.94
C GLU A 419 39.45 -0.09 -28.17
N LEU A 420 38.37 0.22 -27.43
CA LEU A 420 37.07 -0.42 -27.60
C LEU A 420 36.54 -0.29 -29.04
N GLU A 421 36.69 0.87 -29.68
CA GLU A 421 36.30 1.03 -31.09
C GLU A 421 37.07 0.10 -32.04
N GLN A 422 38.35 -0.19 -31.74
CA GLN A 422 39.12 -1.18 -32.50
C GLN A 422 38.62 -2.60 -32.24
N VAL A 423 38.29 -2.94 -31.00
CA VAL A 423 37.72 -4.25 -30.63
C VAL A 423 36.39 -4.48 -31.33
N LEU A 424 35.52 -3.47 -31.38
CA LEU A 424 34.20 -3.56 -32.01
C LEU A 424 34.25 -3.78 -33.53
N LYS A 425 35.37 -3.43 -34.21
CA LYS A 425 35.59 -3.70 -35.64
C LYS A 425 35.95 -5.16 -35.93
N LEU A 426 36.40 -5.91 -34.93
CA LEU A 426 36.71 -7.34 -35.09
C LEU A 426 35.44 -8.15 -35.32
N ARG A 427 35.59 -9.26 -36.04
CA ARG A 427 34.49 -10.19 -36.32
C ARG A 427 33.89 -10.68 -35.00
N HIS A 428 32.57 -10.53 -34.88
CA HIS A 428 31.82 -11.04 -33.73
C HIS A 428 32.08 -12.55 -33.53
N GLN A 429 32.24 -12.98 -32.29
CA GLN A 429 32.58 -14.36 -31.89
C GLN A 429 33.96 -14.89 -32.34
N SER A 430 34.84 -14.06 -32.90
CA SER A 430 36.24 -14.49 -33.13
C SER A 430 36.99 -14.58 -31.79
N GLU A 431 37.89 -15.55 -31.67
CA GLU A 431 38.78 -15.72 -30.50
C GLU A 431 39.56 -14.43 -30.22
N SER A 432 40.15 -13.84 -31.26
CA SER A 432 40.85 -12.54 -31.16
C SER A 432 40.01 -11.39 -30.59
N ARG A 433 38.69 -11.43 -30.78
CA ARG A 433 37.78 -10.43 -30.20
C ARG A 433 37.50 -10.73 -28.74
N ARG A 434 37.26 -12.00 -28.39
CA ARG A 434 37.06 -12.42 -27.00
C ARG A 434 38.25 -12.04 -26.12
N ASP A 435 39.46 -12.39 -26.53
CA ASP A 435 40.68 -12.07 -25.79
C ASP A 435 40.85 -10.56 -25.58
N ARG A 436 40.54 -9.76 -26.61
CA ARG A 436 40.61 -8.29 -26.50
C ARG A 436 39.48 -7.69 -25.68
N VAL A 437 38.29 -8.31 -25.66
CA VAL A 437 37.18 -7.88 -24.79
C VAL A 437 37.56 -8.14 -23.34
N GLU A 438 38.02 -9.34 -23.00
CA GLU A 438 38.49 -9.70 -21.67
C GLU A 438 39.59 -8.75 -21.21
N SER A 439 40.65 -8.58 -22.01
CA SER A 439 41.74 -7.65 -21.72
C SER A 439 41.29 -6.19 -21.59
N TRP A 440 40.30 -5.76 -22.38
CA TRP A 440 39.77 -4.40 -22.27
C TRP A 440 39.00 -4.21 -20.96
N VAL A 441 38.12 -5.17 -20.60
CA VAL A 441 37.35 -5.15 -19.33
C VAL A 441 38.29 -5.16 -18.13
N ASP A 442 39.32 -6.00 -18.15
CA ASP A 442 40.39 -6.03 -17.14
C ASP A 442 41.10 -4.68 -16.99
N SER A 443 41.24 -3.93 -18.08
CA SER A 443 41.92 -2.65 -18.05
C SER A 443 41.06 -1.49 -17.56
N VAL A 444 39.73 -1.62 -17.57
CA VAL A 444 38.80 -0.57 -17.12
C VAL A 444 38.21 -0.81 -15.73
N ILE A 445 38.33 -2.02 -15.20
CA ILE A 445 37.88 -2.40 -13.86
C ILE A 445 38.54 -1.52 -12.79
N ALA A 446 37.76 -1.08 -11.81
CA ALA A 446 38.30 -0.27 -10.72
C ALA A 446 39.28 -1.10 -9.86
N PRO A 447 40.42 -0.54 -9.43
CA PRO A 447 41.27 -1.18 -8.42
C PRO A 447 40.51 -1.26 -7.09
N GLY A 448 40.57 -2.39 -6.39
CA GLY A 448 40.02 -2.50 -5.04
C GLY A 448 38.50 -2.72 -4.94
N ILE A 449 37.85 -3.31 -5.96
CA ILE A 449 36.45 -3.77 -5.84
C ILE A 449 36.27 -4.84 -4.74
N ALA A 450 37.36 -5.30 -4.11
CA ALA A 450 37.35 -6.13 -2.91
C ALA A 450 37.23 -5.33 -1.58
N ALA A 451 37.05 -4.01 -1.61
CA ALA A 451 36.82 -3.25 -0.37
C ALA A 451 35.51 -3.72 0.29
N PRO A 452 35.51 -4.01 1.61
CA PRO A 452 34.33 -4.50 2.31
C PRO A 452 33.18 -3.48 2.22
N ASN A 453 31.96 -3.98 2.07
CA ASN A 453 30.75 -3.15 2.00
C ASN A 453 30.72 -2.18 3.20
N PRO A 454 30.46 -0.86 3.01
CA PRO A 454 30.43 0.12 4.09
C PRO A 454 29.52 -0.27 5.27
N LEU A 455 28.43 -1.00 5.00
CA LEU A 455 27.53 -1.52 6.04
C LEU A 455 28.16 -2.66 6.85
N VAL A 456 28.94 -3.54 6.20
CA VAL A 456 29.75 -4.55 6.89
C VAL A 456 30.74 -3.85 7.80
N PHE A 457 31.41 -2.82 7.29
CA PHE A 457 32.37 -2.04 8.07
C PHE A 457 31.69 -1.33 9.25
N ALA A 458 30.53 -0.71 9.04
CA ALA A 458 29.76 -0.08 10.11
C ALA A 458 29.27 -1.10 11.15
N ALA A 459 28.78 -2.26 10.72
CA ALA A 459 28.36 -3.35 11.60
C ALA A 459 29.54 -3.87 12.45
N MET A 460 30.72 -4.03 11.84
CA MET A 460 31.96 -4.39 12.56
C MET A 460 32.34 -3.32 13.59
N MET A 461 32.24 -2.04 13.24
CA MET A 461 32.56 -0.92 14.15
C MET A 461 31.58 -0.81 15.33
N ILE A 462 30.33 -1.24 15.14
CA ILE A 462 29.30 -1.28 16.19
C ILE A 462 29.41 -2.58 17.03
N GLY A 463 30.33 -3.48 16.69
CA GLY A 463 30.54 -4.73 17.42
C GLY A 463 29.42 -5.74 17.20
N ILE A 464 28.67 -5.62 16.10
CA ILE A 464 27.73 -6.67 15.68
C ILE A 464 28.60 -7.83 15.21
N PRO A 465 28.60 -8.99 15.91
CA PRO A 465 29.40 -10.13 15.51
C PRO A 465 28.88 -10.60 14.16
N LEU A 466 29.64 -10.30 13.10
CA LEU A 466 29.46 -10.96 11.82
C LEU A 466 29.80 -12.43 12.07
N GLY A 467 28.78 -13.29 12.06
CA GLY A 467 28.97 -14.72 12.25
C GLY A 467 30.10 -15.19 11.35
N GLY A 468 31.08 -15.89 11.92
CA GLY A 468 32.26 -16.35 11.20
C GLY A 468 31.85 -17.24 10.04
N THR A 469 31.73 -16.66 8.85
CA THR A 469 31.47 -17.36 7.61
C THR A 469 32.65 -17.11 6.70
N ASP A 470 33.47 -18.14 6.49
CA ASP A 470 34.38 -18.31 5.35
C ASP A 470 33.61 -18.36 4.00
N ASN A 471 32.45 -17.72 3.93
CA ASN A 471 31.59 -17.63 2.76
C ASN A 471 31.48 -16.14 2.43
N ASP A 472 32.36 -15.67 1.55
CA ASP A 472 32.41 -14.29 1.02
C ASP A 472 31.12 -13.89 0.24
N ASP A 473 30.13 -14.79 0.13
CA ASP A 473 28.88 -14.63 -0.63
C ASP A 473 27.65 -14.22 0.21
N ALA A 474 27.76 -14.10 1.53
CA ALA A 474 26.61 -13.74 2.35
C ALA A 474 26.29 -12.24 2.20
N ASP A 475 25.11 -11.93 1.66
CA ASP A 475 24.62 -10.56 1.53
C ASP A 475 24.62 -9.84 2.90
N PRO A 476 25.45 -8.80 3.10
CA PRO A 476 25.54 -8.09 4.36
C PRO A 476 24.23 -7.48 4.83
N LEU A 477 23.36 -7.15 3.88
CA LEU A 477 22.02 -6.64 4.17
C LEU A 477 21.03 -7.75 4.53
N GLY A 478 21.30 -9.01 4.18
CA GLY A 478 20.51 -10.14 4.65
C GLY A 478 20.78 -10.48 6.13
N TYR A 479 21.93 -10.03 6.67
CA TYR A 479 22.27 -10.19 8.08
C TYR A 479 21.59 -9.19 9.00
N LEU A 480 21.34 -7.99 8.50
CA LEU A 480 20.41 -7.08 9.13
C LEU A 480 19.04 -7.60 8.69
N ASP A 481 18.35 -8.35 9.55
CA ASP A 481 16.96 -8.81 9.36
C ASP A 481 16.00 -7.61 9.31
N LEU A 482 16.26 -6.69 8.38
CA LEU A 482 15.51 -5.50 8.08
C LEU A 482 14.34 -5.98 7.24
N ASP A 483 13.14 -5.72 7.72
CA ASP A 483 11.94 -6.02 6.96
C ASP A 483 12.09 -5.35 5.58
N PRO A 484 12.08 -6.11 4.48
CA PRO A 484 12.22 -5.57 3.13
C PRO A 484 11.08 -4.62 2.76
N ASN A 485 9.98 -4.64 3.52
CA ASN A 485 8.80 -3.81 3.33
C ASN A 485 8.69 -2.64 4.31
N ASP A 486 9.68 -2.43 5.19
CA ASP A 486 9.69 -1.28 6.09
C ASP A 486 9.78 0.04 5.28
N PRO A 487 8.78 0.95 5.35
CA PRO A 487 8.82 2.22 4.63
C PRO A 487 9.94 3.15 5.11
N ASP A 488 10.34 3.08 6.39
CA ASP A 488 11.35 3.98 6.97
C ASP A 488 12.76 3.69 6.42
N LEU A 489 12.97 2.48 5.91
CA LEU A 489 14.24 2.04 5.34
C LEU A 489 14.29 2.20 3.81
N GLU A 490 13.21 2.64 3.18
CA GLU A 490 13.14 2.74 1.72
C GLU A 490 14.20 3.70 1.15
N ASP A 491 14.42 4.85 1.80
CA ASP A 491 15.45 5.81 1.36
C ASP A 491 16.87 5.21 1.43
N LEU A 492 17.15 4.43 2.47
CA LEU A 492 18.43 3.72 2.60
C LEU A 492 18.56 2.62 1.54
N ARG A 493 17.49 1.85 1.28
CA ARG A 493 17.49 0.84 0.22
C ARG A 493 17.73 1.48 -1.14
N GLU A 494 17.09 2.60 -1.44
CA GLU A 494 17.29 3.32 -2.70
C GLU A 494 18.70 3.92 -2.80
N GLU A 495 19.30 4.35 -1.68
CA GLU A 495 20.69 4.85 -1.66
C GLU A 495 21.72 3.74 -1.93
N PHE A 496 21.54 2.55 -1.34
CA PHE A 496 22.53 1.45 -1.44
C PHE A 496 22.25 0.45 -2.56
N ARG A 497 20.99 0.24 -2.91
CA ARG A 497 20.49 -0.68 -3.95
C ARG A 497 19.35 -0.03 -4.74
N PRO A 498 19.64 1.05 -5.49
CA PRO A 498 18.64 1.69 -6.32
C PRO A 498 18.07 0.70 -7.34
N LYS A 499 16.76 0.75 -7.58
CA LYS A 499 16.06 -0.08 -8.59
C LYS A 499 16.32 0.44 -10.02
N LEU A 500 17.60 0.48 -10.42
CA LEU A 500 18.07 1.10 -11.65
C LEU A 500 17.43 0.51 -12.91
N LYS A 501 17.33 -0.83 -12.97
CA LYS A 501 16.67 -1.54 -14.06
C LYS A 501 15.20 -1.16 -14.16
N ASP A 502 14.45 -1.34 -13.07
CA ASP A 502 13.01 -1.09 -13.05
C ASP A 502 12.69 0.36 -13.41
N ARG A 503 13.46 1.32 -12.88
CA ARG A 503 13.31 2.74 -13.24
C ARG A 503 13.47 2.97 -14.74
N PHE A 504 14.49 2.39 -15.37
CA PHE A 504 14.70 2.57 -16.80
C PHE A 504 13.64 1.84 -17.66
N GLU A 505 13.31 0.60 -17.31
CA GLU A 505 12.33 -0.23 -18.05
C GLU A 505 10.92 0.34 -17.94
N THR A 506 10.49 0.81 -16.77
CA THR A 506 9.17 1.45 -16.58
C THR A 506 9.03 2.73 -17.41
N TRP A 507 10.09 3.53 -17.56
CA TRP A 507 10.06 4.67 -18.49
C TRP A 507 10.00 4.27 -19.97
N ILE A 508 10.57 3.12 -20.35
CA ILE A 508 10.38 2.55 -21.70
C ILE A 508 8.92 2.12 -21.89
N MET A 509 8.29 1.51 -20.88
CA MET A 509 6.87 1.15 -20.92
C MET A 509 5.98 2.38 -21.03
N ALA A 510 6.21 3.41 -20.21
CA ALA A 510 5.52 4.69 -20.30
C ALA A 510 5.67 5.34 -21.70
N ALA A 511 6.84 5.23 -22.32
CA ALA A 511 7.06 5.71 -23.69
C ALA A 511 6.20 4.99 -24.75
N ALA A 512 5.79 3.75 -24.49
CA ALA A 512 4.91 2.99 -25.38
C ALA A 512 3.44 3.46 -25.26
N GLU A 513 3.02 3.89 -24.07
CA GLU A 513 1.67 4.40 -23.80
C GLU A 513 1.49 5.85 -24.27
N ILE A 514 2.55 6.66 -24.19
CA ILE A 514 2.52 8.08 -24.57
C ILE A 514 2.51 8.22 -26.10
N LYS A 515 1.53 8.96 -26.62
CA LYS A 515 1.44 9.29 -28.05
C LYS A 515 2.70 10.03 -28.50
N GLY A 516 3.45 9.42 -29.42
CA GLY A 516 4.71 9.96 -29.93
C GLY A 516 5.95 9.53 -29.16
N GLY A 517 5.84 8.85 -28.01
CA GLY A 517 6.97 8.37 -27.21
C GLY A 517 7.88 7.41 -27.98
N SER A 518 7.32 6.61 -28.89
CA SER A 518 8.11 5.74 -29.78
C SER A 518 9.09 6.49 -30.70
N THR A 519 8.89 7.79 -30.93
CA THR A 519 9.82 8.66 -31.69
C THR A 519 10.94 9.25 -30.83
N VAL A 520 10.76 9.26 -29.51
CA VAL A 520 11.77 9.67 -28.52
C VAL A 520 12.84 8.60 -28.36
N LEU A 521 12.43 7.32 -28.32
CA LEU A 521 13.34 6.20 -28.05
C LEU A 521 14.58 6.12 -28.97
N PRO A 522 14.50 6.37 -30.30
CA PRO A 522 15.69 6.40 -31.15
C PRO A 522 16.66 7.55 -30.85
N ARG A 523 16.19 8.68 -30.31
CA ARG A 523 17.05 9.80 -29.88
C ARG A 523 17.78 9.42 -28.58
N VAL A 524 17.02 8.93 -27.60
CA VAL A 524 17.55 8.38 -26.34
C VAL A 524 18.59 7.30 -26.62
N TYR A 525 18.33 6.37 -27.53
CA TYR A 525 19.30 5.35 -27.97
C TYR A 525 20.63 5.96 -28.43
N LYS A 526 20.60 7.01 -29.26
CA LYS A 526 21.83 7.62 -29.80
C LYS A 526 22.66 8.25 -28.68
N GLU A 527 22.00 8.94 -27.77
CA GLU A 527 22.63 9.56 -26.60
C GLU A 527 23.19 8.51 -25.63
N ILE A 528 22.44 7.44 -25.33
CA ILE A 528 22.91 6.33 -24.48
C ILE A 528 24.15 5.66 -25.08
N VAL A 529 24.16 5.41 -26.39
CA VAL A 529 25.32 4.81 -27.08
C VAL A 529 26.52 5.76 -27.15
N ALA A 530 26.30 7.07 -27.10
CA ALA A 530 27.36 8.06 -26.97
C ALA A 530 27.90 8.11 -25.52
N LEU A 531 27.01 7.97 -24.54
CA LEU A 531 27.32 8.00 -23.11
C LEU A 531 28.08 6.74 -22.65
N LEU A 532 27.70 5.58 -23.15
CA LEU A 532 28.29 4.27 -22.84
C LEU A 532 28.58 3.49 -24.13
N PRO A 533 29.73 3.74 -24.80
CA PRO A 533 30.08 3.10 -26.06
C PRO A 533 30.16 1.56 -25.99
N CYS A 534 30.43 1.00 -24.81
CA CYS A 534 30.48 -0.46 -24.59
C CYS A 534 29.17 -1.16 -24.95
N LEU A 535 28.02 -0.50 -24.83
CA LEU A 535 26.71 -1.06 -25.17
C LEU A 535 26.57 -1.43 -26.66
N ARG A 536 27.48 -0.99 -27.54
CA ARG A 536 27.50 -1.39 -28.95
C ARG A 536 27.82 -2.88 -29.14
N GLY A 537 28.59 -3.49 -28.24
CA GLY A 537 28.95 -4.91 -28.25
C GLY A 537 28.28 -5.65 -27.10
N THR A 538 27.39 -6.60 -27.40
CA THR A 538 26.71 -7.39 -26.35
C THR A 538 27.71 -8.23 -25.56
N ASP A 539 28.71 -8.79 -26.26
CA ASP A 539 29.82 -9.55 -25.67
C ASP A 539 30.66 -8.73 -24.68
N VAL A 540 30.78 -7.42 -24.90
CA VAL A 540 31.47 -6.52 -23.96
C VAL A 540 30.66 -6.36 -22.68
N VAL A 541 29.35 -6.19 -22.80
CA VAL A 541 28.45 -6.05 -21.64
C VAL A 541 28.37 -7.36 -20.86
N ASP A 542 28.27 -8.50 -21.54
CA ASP A 542 28.24 -9.83 -20.93
C ASP A 542 29.51 -10.07 -20.09
N GLU A 543 30.68 -9.73 -20.63
CA GLU A 543 31.95 -9.82 -19.89
C GLU A 543 31.98 -8.87 -18.68
N MET A 544 31.51 -7.62 -18.83
CA MET A 544 31.38 -6.69 -17.70
C MET A 544 30.47 -7.24 -16.59
N ILE A 545 29.33 -7.84 -16.95
CA ILE A 545 28.41 -8.48 -15.99
C ILE A 545 29.09 -9.67 -15.32
N GLN A 546 29.82 -10.49 -16.07
CA GLN A 546 30.56 -11.64 -15.53
C GLN A 546 31.58 -11.24 -14.46
N ARG A 547 32.20 -10.05 -14.55
CA ARG A 547 33.11 -9.54 -13.49
C ARG A 547 32.41 -9.05 -12.22
N LEU A 548 31.09 -8.91 -12.26
CA LEU A 548 30.27 -8.37 -11.17
C LEU A 548 29.31 -9.39 -10.56
N VAL A 549 28.98 -10.48 -11.26
CA VAL A 549 27.97 -11.45 -10.84
C VAL A 549 28.29 -12.09 -9.49
N ASP A 550 29.58 -12.32 -9.21
CA ASP A 550 30.07 -12.87 -7.95
C ASP A 550 29.97 -11.87 -6.77
N LYS A 551 29.45 -10.65 -7.00
CA LYS A 551 29.31 -9.62 -5.98
C LYS A 551 27.83 -9.29 -5.78
N ALA A 552 27.21 -9.88 -4.76
CA ALA A 552 25.80 -9.64 -4.41
C ALA A 552 25.45 -8.15 -4.20
N SER A 553 26.41 -7.33 -3.73
CA SER A 553 26.24 -5.88 -3.59
C SER A 553 26.12 -5.13 -4.93
N LYS A 554 26.49 -5.77 -6.05
CA LYS A 554 26.55 -5.17 -7.40
C LYS A 554 25.52 -5.73 -8.37
N HIS A 555 24.64 -6.65 -7.94
CA HIS A 555 23.59 -7.23 -8.79
C HIS A 555 22.67 -6.18 -9.43
N HIS A 556 22.30 -5.12 -8.69
CA HIS A 556 21.50 -4.02 -9.24
C HIS A 556 22.18 -3.30 -10.43
N ILE A 557 23.52 -3.31 -10.51
CA ILE A 557 24.29 -2.76 -11.64
C ILE A 557 24.27 -3.74 -12.81
N CYS A 558 24.39 -5.05 -12.55
CA CYS A 558 24.28 -6.10 -13.56
C CYS A 558 22.91 -6.05 -14.25
N ASP A 559 21.84 -6.00 -13.47
CA ASP A 559 20.46 -5.90 -13.95
C ASP A 559 20.26 -4.65 -14.83
N ALA A 560 20.81 -3.51 -14.40
CA ALA A 560 20.73 -2.25 -15.14
C ALA A 560 21.51 -2.29 -16.46
N LEU A 561 22.72 -2.86 -16.46
CA LEU A 561 23.52 -3.06 -17.67
C LEU A 561 22.80 -3.98 -18.66
N GLU A 562 22.18 -5.04 -18.16
CA GLU A 562 21.40 -5.96 -18.98
C GLU A 562 20.20 -5.24 -19.63
N ALA A 563 19.45 -4.45 -18.86
CA ALA A 563 18.33 -3.66 -19.35
C ALA A 563 18.75 -2.66 -20.44
N LEU A 564 19.85 -1.92 -20.23
CA LEU A 564 20.40 -1.01 -21.24
C LEU A 564 20.84 -1.76 -22.51
N SER A 565 21.52 -2.90 -22.37
CA SER A 565 21.97 -3.73 -23.50
C SER A 565 20.78 -4.26 -24.30
N ARG A 566 19.74 -4.77 -23.64
CA ARG A 566 18.48 -5.22 -24.25
C ARG A 566 17.81 -4.07 -25.01
N PHE A 567 17.70 -2.89 -24.40
CA PHE A 567 17.15 -1.69 -25.05
C PHE A 567 17.94 -1.29 -26.31
N VAL A 568 19.27 -1.18 -26.21
CA VAL A 568 20.15 -0.82 -27.32
C VAL A 568 20.04 -1.84 -28.46
N LYS A 569 20.04 -3.14 -28.14
CA LYS A 569 19.84 -4.22 -29.13
C LYS A 569 18.48 -4.08 -29.83
N MET A 570 17.41 -3.80 -29.10
CA MET A 570 16.06 -3.61 -29.65
C MET A 570 15.98 -2.41 -30.57
N GLN A 571 16.48 -1.24 -30.16
CA GLN A 571 16.46 -0.02 -30.96
C GLN A 571 17.34 -0.14 -32.21
N ARG A 572 18.51 -0.76 -32.10
CA ARG A 572 19.38 -1.05 -33.25
C ARG A 572 18.66 -1.92 -34.29
N LYS A 573 18.00 -2.99 -33.86
CA LYS A 573 17.19 -3.86 -34.74
C LYS A 573 16.07 -3.07 -35.41
N LYS A 574 15.34 -2.25 -34.65
CA LYS A 574 14.23 -1.42 -35.17
C LYS A 574 14.72 -0.41 -36.22
N MET A 575 15.86 0.26 -35.99
CA MET A 575 16.43 1.20 -36.95
C MET A 575 16.95 0.51 -38.22
N ALA A 576 17.55 -0.67 -38.11
CA ALA A 576 17.97 -1.46 -39.27
C ALA A 576 16.75 -1.86 -40.14
N GLN A 577 15.68 -2.34 -39.51
CA GLN A 577 14.43 -2.68 -40.20
C GLN A 577 13.80 -1.45 -40.90
N LEU A 578 13.81 -0.28 -40.25
CA LEU A 578 13.33 0.96 -40.86
C LEU A 578 14.20 1.39 -42.05
N ALA A 579 15.53 1.27 -41.95
CA ALA A 579 16.45 1.58 -43.03
C ALA A 579 16.22 0.65 -44.24
N ASP A 580 16.03 -0.65 -44.00
CA ASP A 580 15.76 -1.62 -45.05
C ASP A 580 14.37 -1.42 -45.69
N SER A 581 13.36 -1.11 -44.89
CA SER A 581 12.03 -0.74 -45.38
C SER A 581 12.08 0.52 -46.26
N ASN A 582 12.84 1.53 -45.86
CA ASN A 582 13.03 2.76 -46.63
C ASN A 582 13.82 2.51 -47.94
N LYS A 583 14.84 1.64 -47.92
CA LYS A 583 15.56 1.22 -49.14
C LYS A 583 14.61 0.51 -50.11
N LYS A 584 13.78 -0.42 -49.63
CA LYS A 584 12.78 -1.12 -50.45
C LYS A 584 11.75 -0.16 -51.05
N LYS A 585 11.24 0.80 -50.27
CA LYS A 585 10.31 1.83 -50.76
C LYS A 585 10.94 2.70 -51.85
N ARG A 586 12.19 3.16 -51.66
CA ARG A 586 12.91 3.95 -52.67
C ARG A 586 13.14 3.17 -53.97
N GLN A 587 13.49 1.89 -53.87
CA GLN A 587 13.62 1.01 -55.04
C GLN A 587 12.29 0.83 -55.77
N ALA A 588 11.18 0.61 -55.06
CA ALA A 588 9.86 0.47 -55.66
C ALA A 588 9.37 1.75 -56.36
N THR A 589 9.62 2.94 -55.78
CA THR A 589 9.27 4.22 -56.43
C THR A 589 10.12 4.47 -57.68
N SER A 590 11.41 4.11 -57.66
CA SER A 590 12.28 4.23 -58.84
C SER A 590 11.80 3.33 -59.99
N THR A 591 11.33 2.11 -59.69
CA THR A 591 10.80 1.20 -60.71
C THR A 591 9.45 1.69 -61.28
N ARG A 592 8.64 2.41 -60.50
CA ARG A 592 7.36 2.97 -60.94
C ARG A 592 7.49 4.20 -61.84
N ILE A 593 8.54 5.01 -61.65
CA ILE A 593 8.84 6.15 -62.54
C ILE A 593 9.35 5.66 -63.91
N ILE A 594 10.07 4.54 -63.95
CA ILE A 594 10.53 3.93 -65.22
C ILE A 594 9.37 3.31 -66.00
N THR A 595 8.31 2.83 -65.34
CA THR A 595 7.12 2.25 -66.01
C THR A 595 6.12 3.29 -66.54
N LEU A 596 6.18 4.55 -66.10
CA LEU A 596 5.35 5.65 -66.62
C LEU A 596 5.96 6.36 -67.84
N ASN A 597 7.25 6.14 -68.13
CA ASN A 597 7.95 6.66 -69.31
C ASN A 597 8.18 5.59 -70.41
N ALA A 598 7.51 4.44 -70.31
CA ALA A 598 7.50 3.46 -71.40
C ALA A 598 6.57 3.96 -72.53
N PRO A 599 7.04 4.07 -73.79
CA PRO A 599 6.19 4.47 -74.91
C PRO A 599 5.11 3.42 -75.14
N SER A 600 3.87 3.89 -75.20
CA SER A 600 2.68 3.12 -75.50
C SER A 600 2.74 2.57 -76.93
N SER A 601 3.11 1.29 -77.05
CA SER A 601 2.92 0.51 -78.29
C SER A 601 2.48 -0.91 -77.95
N SER A 602 1.17 -1.12 -77.75
CA SER A 602 0.50 -2.37 -78.10
C SER A 602 -1.01 -2.26 -77.91
N THR A 603 -1.71 -2.14 -79.03
CA THR A 603 -3.12 -2.47 -79.21
C THR A 603 -3.29 -3.98 -79.04
N THR A 604 -3.94 -4.41 -77.96
CA THR A 604 -4.48 -5.78 -77.84
C THR A 604 -5.90 -5.71 -77.26
N PRO A 605 -6.88 -6.39 -77.88
CA PRO A 605 -8.29 -6.31 -77.53
C PRO A 605 -8.63 -7.08 -76.24
N PRO A 606 -9.77 -6.76 -75.60
CA PRO A 606 -10.15 -7.33 -74.31
C PRO A 606 -10.57 -8.80 -74.41
N PRO A 607 -10.24 -9.65 -73.42
CA PRO A 607 -10.80 -10.99 -73.33
C PRO A 607 -12.27 -10.94 -72.87
N ALA A 608 -13.07 -11.79 -73.51
CA ALA A 608 -14.51 -11.91 -73.32
C ALA A 608 -14.88 -12.36 -71.89
N ILE A 609 -15.97 -11.76 -71.41
CA ILE A 609 -16.67 -12.08 -70.16
C ILE A 609 -17.29 -13.48 -70.28
N PRO A 610 -16.95 -14.45 -69.41
CA PRO A 610 -17.73 -15.69 -69.29
C PRO A 610 -19.05 -15.43 -68.53
N PRO A 611 -20.16 -16.08 -68.92
CA PRO A 611 -21.47 -15.82 -68.36
C PRO A 611 -21.62 -16.41 -66.95
N GLN A 612 -22.39 -15.70 -66.13
CA GLN A 612 -22.89 -16.15 -64.85
C GLN A 612 -23.71 -17.43 -65.01
N GLY A 613 -23.25 -18.53 -64.42
CA GLY A 613 -24.05 -19.73 -64.16
C GLY A 613 -24.58 -19.67 -62.74
N GLY A 614 -25.90 -19.57 -62.60
CA GLY A 614 -26.61 -19.72 -61.35
C GLY A 614 -26.54 -21.15 -60.81
N GLY A 615 -26.62 -21.28 -59.49
CA GLY A 615 -26.72 -22.56 -58.79
C GLY A 615 -27.32 -22.34 -57.41
N ILE A 616 -28.61 -22.64 -57.31
CA ILE A 616 -29.39 -22.83 -56.09
C ILE A 616 -28.96 -24.16 -55.46
N GLY A 617 -28.85 -24.20 -54.13
CA GLY A 617 -28.61 -25.38 -53.32
C GLY A 617 -28.32 -25.00 -51.89
#